data_AF-A0A7S4P972-F1
#
_entry.id   AF-A0A7S4P972-F1
#
_cell.length_a   1.000
_cell.length_b   1.000
_cell.length_c   1.000
_cell.angle_alpha   90.00
_cell.angle_beta   90.00
_cell.angle_gamma   90.00
#
_symmetry.space_group_name_H-M   'P 1'
#
loop_
_entity.id
_entity.type
_entity.pdbx_description
1 polymer ?
#
loop_
_entity_poly.entity_id
_entity_poly.type
_entity_poly.pdbx_seq_one_letter_code
_entity_poly.pdbx_strand_id
1 'polypeptide(L)'
;AGLTLRFRNDGKTISFTAFGSPEVIEQLRSRFKERMASMVEEILPLQDEEINTLLANGGKNVRKVEEGCEALVSIEREPSMQMRVRGEKEEVKKAIDTARMVLGMQESDMLLIPN
;
A
#
# COMPACT_ATOMS: atom_id res chain seq x y z
N ALA A 1 -23.84 15.19 16.21
CA ALA A 1 -24.07 13.82 15.70
C ALA A 1 -22.83 12.99 16.00
N GLY A 2 -22.95 11.94 16.81
CA GLY A 2 -21.84 11.05 17.12
C GLY A 2 -21.70 10.01 16.00
N LEU A 3 -20.65 10.13 15.19
CA LEU A 3 -20.25 9.07 14.28
C LEU A 3 -19.33 8.13 15.04
N THR A 4 -19.76 6.88 15.20
CA THR A 4 -18.92 5.84 15.81
C THR A 4 -18.36 4.96 14.70
N LEU A 5 -17.03 4.92 14.58
CA LEU A 5 -16.32 4.04 13.67
C LEU A 5 -15.73 2.87 14.46
N ARG A 6 -16.11 1.65 14.11
CA ARG A 6 -15.48 0.42 14.62
C ARG A 6 -14.63 -0.20 13.53
N PHE A 7 -13.34 -0.36 13.80
CA PHE A 7 -12.42 -1.07 12.92
C PHE A 7 -12.23 -2.49 13.45
N ARG A 8 -12.36 -3.47 12.55
CA ARG A 8 -12.06 -4.88 12.81
C ARG A 8 -11.07 -5.35 11.76
N ASN A 9 -9.89 -5.75 12.21
CA ASN A 9 -8.87 -6.35 11.37
C ASN A 9 -8.83 -7.85 11.66
N ASP A 10 -9.14 -8.67 10.65
CA ASP A 10 -9.15 -10.14 10.74
C ASP A 10 -7.85 -10.76 10.18
N GLY A 11 -6.78 -9.96 10.03
CA GLY A 11 -5.49 -10.38 9.46
C GLY A 11 -5.49 -10.52 7.94
N LYS A 12 -6.65 -10.81 7.32
CA LYS A 12 -6.84 -10.80 5.86
C LYS A 12 -7.56 -9.57 5.33
N THR A 13 -8.50 -9.04 6.09
CA THR A 13 -9.36 -7.93 5.65
C THR A 13 -9.58 -6.97 6.81
N ILE A 14 -9.33 -5.68 6.54
CA ILE A 14 -9.73 -4.59 7.43
C ILE A 14 -11.16 -4.23 7.05
N SER A 15 -12.09 -4.54 7.93
CA SER A 15 -13.50 -4.13 7.82
C SER A 15 -13.76 -3.01 8.82
N PHE A 16 -14.48 -1.98 8.41
CA PHE A 16 -14.94 -0.94 9.32
C PHE A 16 -16.46 -0.84 9.29
N THR A 17 -17.06 -0.66 10.46
CA THR A 17 -18.51 -0.47 10.61
C THR A 17 -18.75 0.92 11.18
N ALA A 18 -19.41 1.76 10.39
CA ALA A 18 -19.81 3.10 10.80
C ALA A 18 -21.24 3.06 11.34
N PHE A 19 -21.46 3.66 12.51
CA PHE A 19 -22.78 3.85 13.12
C PHE A 19 -23.02 5.36 13.30
N GLY A 20 -24.13 5.86 12.78
CA GLY A 20 -24.47 7.27 12.82
C GLY A 20 -25.75 7.57 12.06
N SER A 21 -26.06 8.86 11.88
CA SER A 21 -27.20 9.30 11.07
C SER A 21 -27.08 8.81 9.62
N PRO A 22 -28.19 8.44 8.96
CA PRO A 22 -28.17 7.92 7.60
C PRO A 22 -27.50 8.88 6.60
N GLU A 23 -27.68 10.20 6.76
CA GLU A 23 -26.97 11.21 5.95
C GLU A 23 -25.44 11.14 6.10
N VAL A 24 -24.94 10.94 7.32
CA VAL A 24 -23.49 10.87 7.58
C VAL A 24 -22.92 9.56 7.03
N ILE A 25 -23.66 8.46 7.18
CA ILE A 25 -23.27 7.15 6.63
C ILE A 25 -23.22 7.20 5.09
N GLU A 26 -24.20 7.84 4.46
CA GLU A 26 -24.25 7.97 3.01
C GLU A 26 -23.13 8.88 2.48
N GLN A 27 -22.88 10.03 3.12
CA GLN A 27 -21.74 10.89 2.78
C GLN A 27 -20.40 10.19 2.98
N LEU A 28 -20.24 9.47 4.11
CA LEU A 28 -19.06 8.68 4.37
C LEU A 28 -18.88 7.63 3.27
N ARG A 29 -19.94 6.89 2.92
CA ARG A 29 -19.91 5.87 1.87
C ARG A 29 -19.57 6.44 0.50
N SER A 30 -20.15 7.58 0.10
CA SER A 30 -19.83 8.20 -1.19
C SER A 30 -18.37 8.63 -1.24
N ARG A 31 -17.93 9.39 -0.23
CA ARG A 31 -16.53 9.84 -0.16
C ARG A 31 -15.56 8.67 -0.10
N PHE A 32 -15.86 7.63 0.68
CA PHE A 32 -15.01 6.45 0.76
C PHE A 32 -14.99 5.70 -0.57
N LYS A 33 -16.13 5.56 -1.25
CA LYS A 33 -16.22 4.88 -2.54
C LYS A 33 -15.44 5.62 -3.63
N GLU A 34 -15.57 6.94 -3.70
CA GLU A 34 -14.82 7.77 -4.66
C GLU A 34 -13.31 7.69 -4.38
N ARG A 35 -12.92 7.81 -3.11
CA ARG A 35 -11.51 7.76 -2.70
C ARG A 35 -10.91 6.36 -2.88
N MET A 36 -11.69 5.30 -2.64
CA MET A 36 -11.28 3.91 -2.90
C MET A 36 -11.25 3.57 -4.39
N ALA A 37 -12.13 4.15 -5.22
CA ALA A 37 -12.13 3.90 -6.66
C ALA A 37 -10.87 4.43 -7.34
N SER A 38 -10.26 5.49 -6.78
CA SER A 38 -8.97 6.03 -7.24
C SER A 38 -7.75 5.34 -6.62
N MET A 39 -7.96 4.53 -5.57
CA MET A 39 -6.87 3.76 -4.97
C MET A 39 -6.56 2.52 -5.80
N VAL A 40 -5.28 2.35 -6.10
CA VAL A 40 -4.73 1.18 -6.77
C VAL A 40 -3.81 0.44 -5.78
N GLU A 41 -3.73 -0.87 -5.96
CA GLU A 41 -2.73 -1.72 -5.33
C GLU A 41 -1.78 -2.19 -6.42
N GLU A 42 -0.49 -1.92 -6.27
CA GLU A 42 0.56 -2.53 -7.09
C GLU A 42 1.38 -3.47 -6.22
N ILE A 43 1.71 -4.63 -6.77
CA ILE A 43 2.54 -5.64 -6.12
C ILE A 43 3.83 -5.73 -6.91
N LEU A 44 4.93 -5.43 -6.25
CA LEU A 44 6.26 -5.52 -6.82
C LEU A 44 6.97 -6.74 -6.22
N PRO A 45 7.19 -7.81 -6.99
CA PRO A 45 8.00 -8.93 -6.52
C PRO A 45 9.45 -8.47 -6.33
N LEU A 46 10.08 -8.89 -5.25
CA LEU A 46 11.44 -8.51 -4.87
C LEU A 46 12.22 -9.77 -4.46
N GLN A 47 13.54 -9.77 -4.67
CA GLN A 47 14.41 -10.81 -4.16
C GLN A 47 14.88 -10.51 -2.71
N ASP A 48 15.42 -11.50 -1.98
CA ASP A 48 15.85 -11.29 -0.58
C ASP A 48 16.94 -10.21 -0.47
N GLU A 49 17.82 -10.10 -1.46
CA GLU A 49 18.86 -9.05 -1.53
C GLU A 49 18.24 -7.65 -1.60
N GLU A 50 17.14 -7.50 -2.33
CA GLU A 50 16.42 -6.24 -2.51
C GLU A 50 15.62 -5.88 -1.26
N ILE A 51 14.94 -6.86 -0.66
CA ILE A 51 14.24 -6.67 0.61
C ILE A 51 15.23 -6.30 1.71
N ASN A 52 16.39 -6.96 1.77
CA ASN A 52 17.47 -6.57 2.68
C ASN A 52 17.94 -5.15 2.39
N THR A 53 18.03 -4.72 1.13
CA THR A 53 18.49 -3.37 0.75
C THR A 53 17.45 -2.27 1.07
N LEU A 54 16.16 -2.55 0.88
CA LEU A 54 15.07 -1.64 1.25
C LEU A 54 14.92 -1.53 2.78
N LEU A 55 14.98 -2.66 3.48
CA LEU A 55 14.96 -2.71 4.94
C LEU A 55 16.32 -2.37 5.56
N ALA A 56 17.41 -2.33 4.78
CA ALA A 56 18.73 -1.93 5.24
C ALA A 56 18.66 -0.52 5.83
N ASN A 57 19.45 -0.29 6.87
CA ASN A 57 19.37 0.92 7.70
C ASN A 57 18.02 1.08 8.41
N GLY A 58 17.32 -0.01 8.73
CA GLY A 58 16.11 -0.01 9.56
C GLY A 58 14.87 0.53 8.86
N GLY A 59 14.73 0.28 7.55
CA GLY A 59 13.59 0.76 6.76
C GLY A 59 13.62 2.26 6.47
N LYS A 60 14.79 2.91 6.58
CA LYS A 60 14.93 4.34 6.29
C LYS A 60 14.58 4.70 4.84
N ASN A 61 14.81 3.78 3.91
CA ASN A 61 14.43 3.94 2.51
C ASN A 61 12.93 3.78 2.32
N VAL A 62 12.32 2.75 2.93
CA VAL A 62 10.86 2.55 2.95
C VAL A 62 10.17 3.79 3.53
N ARG A 63 10.68 4.29 4.66
CA ARG A 63 10.17 5.49 5.31
C ARG A 63 10.32 6.73 4.44
N LYS A 64 11.40 6.88 3.65
CA LYS A 64 11.51 7.96 2.66
C LYS A 64 10.46 7.85 1.56
N VAL A 65 10.17 6.63 1.09
CA VAL A 65 9.12 6.38 0.10
C VAL A 65 7.74 6.72 0.68
N GLU A 66 7.46 6.32 1.93
CA GLU A 66 6.22 6.63 2.65
C GLU A 66 6.11 8.09 3.10
N GLU A 67 7.21 8.79 3.41
CA GLU A 67 7.19 10.22 3.74
C GLU A 67 6.99 11.08 2.49
N GLY A 68 7.40 10.59 1.32
CA GLY A 68 7.24 11.27 0.04
C GLY A 68 5.91 10.98 -0.66
N CYS A 69 5.20 9.91 -0.25
CA CYS A 69 3.97 9.47 -0.89
C CYS A 69 2.90 9.15 0.17
N GLU A 70 1.67 9.61 0.00
CA GLU A 70 0.53 9.18 0.85
C GLU A 70 0.08 7.72 0.57
N ALA A 71 0.99 6.90 0.06
CA ALA A 71 0.78 5.49 -0.26
C ALA A 71 1.28 4.59 0.89
N LEU A 72 0.48 3.59 1.22
CA LEU A 72 0.79 2.57 2.20
C LEU A 72 1.72 1.53 1.57
N VAL A 73 2.94 1.43 2.10
CA VAL A 73 3.94 0.46 1.63
C VAL A 73 4.00 -0.71 2.62
N SER A 74 3.79 -1.93 2.12
CA SER A 74 3.87 -3.16 2.91
C SER A 74 4.87 -4.10 2.27
N ILE A 75 5.94 -4.43 2.98
CA ILE A 75 6.98 -5.33 2.49
C ILE A 75 6.81 -6.67 3.20
N GLU A 76 6.54 -7.72 2.43
CA GLU A 76 6.43 -9.10 2.89
C GLU A 76 7.71 -9.84 2.53
N ARG A 77 8.45 -10.30 3.55
CA ARG A 77 9.73 -11.01 3.34
C ARG A 77 9.55 -12.52 3.18
N GLU A 78 8.67 -13.14 3.95
CA GLU A 78 8.31 -14.56 3.80
C GLU A 78 6.79 -14.72 3.91
N PRO A 79 6.16 -15.63 3.15
CA PRO A 79 6.71 -16.52 2.12
C PRO A 79 6.75 -15.92 0.70
N SER A 80 6.27 -14.69 0.52
CA SER A 80 5.95 -14.16 -0.81
C SER A 80 6.96 -13.15 -1.37
N MET A 81 7.98 -12.75 -0.61
CA MET A 81 9.05 -11.83 -1.03
C MET A 81 8.57 -10.71 -1.98
N GLN A 82 7.67 -9.85 -1.49
CA GLN A 82 7.00 -8.85 -2.32
C GLN A 82 6.77 -7.55 -1.56
N MET A 83 6.85 -6.43 -2.26
CA MET A 83 6.43 -5.12 -1.78
C MET A 83 5.07 -4.77 -2.38
N ARG A 84 4.07 -4.62 -1.52
CA ARG A 84 2.74 -4.11 -1.88
C ARG A 84 2.68 -2.62 -1.61
N VAL A 85 2.20 -1.86 -2.59
CA VAL A 85 1.99 -0.43 -2.45
C VAL A 85 0.53 -0.13 -2.74
N ARG A 86 -0.17 0.43 -1.75
CA ARG A 86 -1.59 0.79 -1.83
C ARG A 86 -1.76 2.28 -1.67
N GLY A 87 -2.39 2.93 -2.62
CA GLY A 87 -2.60 4.37 -2.57
C GLY A 87 -3.22 4.89 -3.85
N GLU A 88 -3.25 6.20 -4.04
CA GLU A 88 -3.71 6.75 -5.32
C GLU A 88 -2.77 6.35 -6.46
N LYS A 89 -3.31 6.22 -7.67
CA LYS A 89 -2.55 5.79 -8.85
C LYS A 89 -1.25 6.58 -9.07
N GLU A 90 -1.27 7.88 -8.83
CA GLU A 90 -0.09 8.73 -8.98
C GLU A 90 0.95 8.48 -7.88
N GLU A 91 0.50 8.33 -6.64
CA GLU A 91 1.35 8.13 -5.48
C GLU A 91 1.96 6.73 -5.46
N VAL A 92 1.19 5.71 -5.84
CA VAL A 92 1.68 4.34 -6.02
C VAL A 92 2.77 4.30 -7.07
N LYS A 93 2.58 4.99 -8.20
CA LYS A 93 3.58 5.06 -9.27
C LYS A 93 4.87 5.74 -8.79
N LYS A 94 4.78 6.86 -8.07
CA LYS A 94 5.94 7.54 -7.48
C LYS A 94 6.66 6.68 -6.45
N ALA A 95 5.91 5.97 -5.61
CA ALA A 95 6.47 5.11 -4.58
C ALA A 95 7.24 3.93 -5.20
N ILE A 96 6.66 3.28 -6.22
CA ILE A 96 7.30 2.23 -7.00
C ILE A 96 8.56 2.75 -7.70
N ASP A 97 8.48 3.92 -8.34
CA ASP A 97 9.61 4.52 -9.06
C ASP A 97 10.78 4.85 -8.11
N THR A 98 10.46 5.45 -6.96
CA THR A 98 11.44 5.75 -5.91
C THR A 98 12.05 4.47 -5.35
N ALA A 99 11.23 3.44 -5.09
CA ALA A 99 11.71 2.15 -4.62
C ALA A 99 12.67 1.50 -5.62
N ARG A 100 12.32 1.51 -6.92
CA ARG A 100 13.18 1.02 -8.00
C ARG A 100 14.50 1.80 -8.10
N MET A 101 14.44 3.12 -7.93
CA MET A 101 15.63 3.97 -7.94
C MET A 101 16.57 3.64 -6.77
N VAL A 102 16.01 3.37 -5.59
CA VAL A 102 16.78 2.95 -4.41
C VAL A 102 17.39 1.56 -4.61
N LEU A 103 16.64 0.64 -5.21
CA LEU A 103 17.08 -0.73 -5.48
C LEU A 103 18.08 -0.84 -6.63
N GLY A 104 18.17 0.18 -7.50
CA GLY A 104 19.03 0.14 -8.68
C GLY A 104 18.57 -0.90 -9.72
N MET A 105 17.31 -1.32 -9.69
CA MET A 105 16.76 -2.29 -10.64
C MET A 105 16.75 -1.70 -12.06
N GLN A 106 17.41 -2.38 -12.99
CA GLN A 106 17.14 -2.25 -14.43
C GLN A 106 16.06 -3.27 -14.81
N GLU A 107 15.27 -3.01 -15.86
CA GLU A 107 14.02 -3.70 -16.29
C GLU A 107 14.06 -5.24 -16.47
N SER A 108 15.14 -5.93 -16.09
CA SER A 108 15.36 -7.36 -16.39
C SER A 108 14.71 -8.37 -15.42
N ASP A 109 14.25 -7.98 -14.22
CA ASP A 109 13.64 -8.93 -13.26
C ASP A 109 12.11 -9.09 -13.43
N MET A 110 11.55 -8.64 -14.56
CA MET A 110 10.10 -8.63 -14.82
C MET A 110 9.51 -10.02 -15.19
N LEU A 111 10.20 -11.12 -14.88
CA LEU A 111 9.78 -12.46 -15.27
C LEU A 111 9.64 -13.37 -14.05
N LEU A 112 8.41 -13.43 -13.52
CA LEU A 112 7.65 -14.65 -13.22
C LEU A 112 6.61 -14.38 -12.12
N ILE A 113 5.40 -14.03 -12.54
CA ILE A 113 4.21 -14.48 -11.82
C ILE A 113 3.36 -15.25 -12.84
N PRO A 114 3.53 -16.58 -12.97
CA PRO A 114 2.56 -17.38 -13.70
C PRO A 114 1.21 -17.32 -12.98
N ASN A 115 0.17 -17.15 -13.80
CA ASN A 115 -1.24 -17.10 -13.45
C ASN A 115 -1.76 -18.39 -12.80
#